data_AF-A0A920FJG2-F1
#
_entry.id   AF-A0A920FJG2-F1
#
_cell.length_a   1.000
_cell.length_b   1.000
_cell.length_c   1.000
_cell.angle_alpha   90.00
_cell.angle_beta   90.00
_cell.angle_gamma   90.00
#
_symmetry.space_group_name_H-M   'P 1'
#
loop_
_entity.id
_entity.type
_entity.pdbx_description
1 polymer ?
#
loop_
_entity_poly.entity_id
_entity_poly.type
_entity_poly.pdbx_seq_one_letter_code
_entity_poly.pdbx_strand_id
1 'polypeptide(L)'
;MDRNTTTGLILIGAVMVAFFMLNQPPEQPIQQENAKEQTQKESEIKQEEPSEIALNDTNSNTLSFEDSIIGAQLAEQKEQQRLINEFGVFYKSGIGVEKHFTLQNDKISLAVSSKGGSINEAKMIEKSEDGKYKYKTHHDFVNDIEEPLSLFEKNSSTMSLVVEDIENSSLIYTRDLFFEAVKSTDSSLVIRANAGAADQYLQFSYLLPKGKYDVEFQIDYHNLDDVIDPQVDFEWGLKGLSTEKLADDERMICSIMYRYFGEGRDYMTERSDKEEEIQGTMNWIAFKHKFFSSVLISDDEGFTSGKMVQRQLESDDFTISYYTNVELPSQESIALKFFFGPNDYDLLSEYDNEMEDIVNLGWGIFGWVNKFMIGPIFNFIKTWGVGFGLAILLLTLIVKIIIMPLTYKNYVSSAKMKVLKPEITKLNSKYEGKTDKNTAMKKQQETMALYRQTGVNPMAGCIPVVIQMPILFAVFRYFPASLDLRHQGFLWAEDLSSFDSILELGFEIPFYGDHISLFTLLMAASTLFYTMMNSNQMTPSGPGMPNMKVIMYMFPIMMLFFFNTYSSGLSYYYLCGNVMNMGIMWGIKKYMVDEEKIRAQIEQNKKKPKKKSRFQQRMEDIAKQQQKKKR
;
A
#
# COMPACT_ATOMS: atom_id res chain seq x y z
N MET A 1 -8.38 -40.10 12.16
CA MET A 1 -7.79 -39.74 13.47
C MET A 1 -8.85 -39.02 14.27
N ASP A 2 -9.09 -39.43 15.52
CA ASP A 2 -10.20 -38.90 16.31
C ASP A 2 -9.99 -37.41 16.62
N ARG A 3 -11.05 -36.61 16.60
CA ARG A 3 -10.94 -35.13 16.66
C ARG A 3 -10.19 -34.65 17.90
N ASN A 4 -10.32 -35.38 19.00
CA ASN A 4 -9.64 -35.08 20.27
C ASN A 4 -8.13 -35.40 20.23
N THR A 5 -7.70 -36.35 19.39
CA THR A 5 -6.29 -36.68 19.21
C THR A 5 -5.58 -35.60 18.39
N THR A 6 -6.26 -35.01 17.41
CA THR A 6 -5.73 -33.90 16.60
C THR A 6 -5.62 -32.60 17.40
N THR A 7 -6.60 -32.27 18.24
CA THR A 7 -6.48 -31.11 19.15
C THR A 7 -5.40 -31.32 20.21
N GLY A 8 -5.24 -32.56 20.70
CA GLY A 8 -4.15 -32.90 21.62
C GLY A 8 -2.78 -32.70 21.00
N LEU A 9 -2.58 -33.12 19.74
CA LEU A 9 -1.31 -32.96 19.04
C LEU A 9 -0.97 -31.49 18.74
N ILE A 10 -1.98 -30.67 18.41
CA ILE A 10 -1.82 -29.23 18.18
C ILE A 10 -1.47 -28.50 19.49
N LEU A 11 -2.12 -28.86 20.61
CA LEU A 11 -1.81 -28.30 21.93
C LEU A 11 -0.41 -28.70 22.40
N ILE A 12 0.00 -29.94 22.18
CA ILE A 12 1.36 -30.42 22.49
C ILE A 12 2.40 -29.68 21.61
N GLY A 13 2.10 -29.46 20.32
CA GLY A 13 2.95 -28.66 19.43
C GLY A 13 3.08 -27.20 19.89
N ALA A 14 1.98 -26.56 20.29
CA ALA A 14 2.00 -25.20 20.80
C ALA A 14 2.77 -25.06 22.13
N VAL A 15 2.65 -26.06 23.02
CA VAL A 15 3.41 -26.10 24.28
C VAL A 15 4.90 -26.36 24.02
N MET A 16 5.25 -27.22 23.05
CA MET A 16 6.66 -27.44 22.67
C MET A 16 7.30 -26.20 22.04
N VAL A 17 6.58 -25.47 21.19
CA VAL A 17 7.07 -24.20 20.63
C VAL A 17 7.23 -23.14 21.71
N ALA A 18 6.26 -23.01 22.63
CA ALA A 18 6.37 -22.11 23.77
C ALA A 18 7.54 -22.49 24.71
N PHE A 19 7.78 -23.79 24.92
CA PHE A 19 8.91 -24.29 25.71
C PHE A 19 10.25 -24.04 25.01
N PHE A 20 10.30 -24.13 23.68
CA PHE A 20 11.50 -23.81 22.89
C PHE A 20 11.82 -22.31 22.93
N MET A 21 10.81 -21.44 22.83
CA MET A 21 10.99 -19.98 22.95
C MET A 21 11.36 -19.54 24.37
N LEU A 22 10.84 -20.21 25.41
CA LEU A 22 11.14 -19.84 26.80
C LEU A 22 12.49 -20.37 27.31
N ASN A 23 13.08 -21.37 26.66
CA ASN A 23 14.34 -22.01 27.08
C ASN A 23 15.50 -21.85 26.09
N GLN A 24 15.46 -20.86 25.19
CA GLN A 24 16.65 -20.51 24.42
C GLN A 24 17.76 -20.00 25.37
N PRO A 25 18.95 -20.64 25.39
CA PRO A 25 20.07 -20.10 26.16
C PRO A 25 20.50 -18.76 25.56
N PRO A 26 20.92 -17.78 26.38
CA PRO A 26 21.38 -16.50 25.88
C PRO A 26 22.58 -16.71 24.95
N GLU A 27 22.54 -16.09 23.77
CA GLU A 27 23.64 -16.08 22.82
C GLU A 27 24.91 -15.59 23.51
N GLN A 28 25.90 -16.47 23.60
CA GLN A 28 27.25 -16.10 23.99
C GLN A 28 27.92 -15.36 22.81
N PRO A 29 28.73 -14.33 23.06
CA PRO A 29 29.28 -13.48 22.02
C PRO A 29 30.31 -14.24 21.18
N ILE A 30 29.93 -14.63 19.97
CA ILE A 30 30.82 -15.18 18.92
C ILE A 30 31.84 -14.12 18.41
N GLN A 31 31.76 -12.88 18.90
CA GLN A 31 32.66 -11.79 18.50
C GLN A 31 34.04 -11.78 19.21
N GLN A 32 34.29 -12.65 20.19
CA GLN A 32 35.60 -12.67 20.91
C GLN A 32 36.59 -13.75 20.44
N GLU A 33 36.16 -14.73 19.64
CA GLU A 33 37.06 -15.78 19.13
C GLU A 33 37.72 -15.38 17.79
N ASN A 34 36.96 -14.72 16.90
CA ASN A 34 37.49 -14.22 15.62
C ASN A 34 38.48 -13.05 15.78
N ALA A 35 38.39 -12.29 16.88
CA ALA A 35 39.33 -11.21 17.20
C ALA A 35 40.71 -11.75 17.65
N LYS A 36 40.78 -12.99 18.18
CA LYS A 36 42.05 -13.61 18.57
C LYS A 36 42.77 -14.27 17.39
N GLU A 37 42.04 -14.81 16.42
CA GLU A 37 42.64 -15.37 15.20
C GLU A 37 43.14 -14.29 14.22
N GLN A 38 42.49 -13.12 14.15
CA GLN A 38 43.01 -12.00 13.35
C GLN A 38 44.26 -11.35 13.99
N THR A 39 44.32 -11.25 15.32
CA THR A 39 45.50 -10.69 16.00
C THR A 39 46.73 -11.61 15.94
N GLN A 40 46.55 -12.92 15.74
CA GLN A 40 47.67 -13.88 15.62
C GLN A 40 48.27 -13.96 14.21
N LYS A 41 47.50 -13.67 13.15
CA LYS A 41 48.04 -13.64 11.77
C LYS A 41 48.73 -12.32 11.40
N GLU A 42 48.47 -11.25 12.13
CA GLU A 42 49.12 -9.95 11.91
C GLU A 42 50.45 -9.78 12.66
N SER A 43 50.77 -10.70 13.59
CA SER A 43 52.02 -10.69 14.36
C SER A 43 53.18 -11.50 13.76
N GLU A 44 53.03 -12.12 12.59
CA GLU A 44 54.09 -12.95 11.96
C GLU A 44 54.76 -12.34 10.71
N ILE A 45 54.46 -11.10 10.30
CA ILE A 45 55.06 -10.49 9.07
C ILE A 45 55.85 -9.19 9.35
N LYS A 46 56.23 -8.91 10.59
CA LYS A 46 57.17 -7.81 10.90
C LYS A 46 58.30 -8.26 11.82
N GLN A 47 59.34 -8.84 11.22
CA GLN A 47 60.74 -8.68 11.60
C GLN A 47 61.63 -9.56 10.71
N GLU A 48 62.26 -8.96 9.71
CA GLU A 48 63.58 -9.36 9.23
C GLU A 48 64.23 -8.10 8.62
N GLU A 49 64.95 -7.34 9.46
CA GLU A 49 66.09 -6.57 8.99
C GLU A 49 67.27 -7.54 8.80
N PRO A 50 68.08 -7.31 7.77
CA PRO A 50 69.51 -7.27 8.02
C PRO A 50 70.15 -6.00 7.45
N SER A 51 70.70 -5.22 8.38
CA SER A 51 72.12 -4.84 8.45
C SER A 51 72.75 -4.11 7.26
N GLU A 52 73.14 -2.88 7.55
CA GLU A 52 74.13 -2.07 6.84
C GLU A 52 75.42 -2.85 6.52
N ILE A 53 75.81 -2.84 5.24
CA ILE A 53 77.21 -2.94 4.81
C ILE A 53 77.47 -1.77 3.86
N ALA A 54 78.45 -0.95 4.26
CA ALA A 54 78.94 0.20 3.54
C ALA A 54 79.56 -0.16 2.18
N LEU A 55 79.27 0.64 1.15
CA LEU A 55 80.14 0.83 0.00
C LEU A 55 80.13 2.31 -0.40
N ASN A 56 81.18 3.02 0.01
CA ASN A 56 81.73 4.08 -0.82
C ASN A 56 82.22 3.41 -2.12
N ASP A 57 81.66 3.79 -3.26
CA ASP A 57 82.50 4.26 -4.36
C ASP A 57 81.67 4.97 -5.42
N THR A 58 82.02 6.24 -5.57
CA THR A 58 81.95 7.07 -6.76
C THR A 58 81.83 6.25 -8.06
N ASN A 59 80.70 6.38 -8.75
CA ASN A 59 80.68 6.58 -10.19
C ASN A 59 79.31 7.08 -10.63
N SER A 60 79.33 8.31 -11.11
CA SER A 60 78.30 8.95 -11.91
C SER A 60 77.78 7.99 -12.97
N ASN A 61 76.54 7.54 -12.83
CA ASN A 61 75.69 7.19 -13.95
C ASN A 61 74.35 7.84 -13.67
N THR A 62 74.13 8.94 -14.39
CA THR A 62 72.81 9.49 -14.69
C THR A 62 71.80 8.36 -14.78
N LEU A 63 70.82 8.31 -13.86
CA LEU A 63 69.56 7.61 -14.07
C LEU A 63 69.07 8.09 -15.43
N SER A 64 69.12 7.18 -16.40
CA SER A 64 68.73 7.50 -17.75
C SER A 64 67.26 7.87 -17.72
N PHE A 65 66.86 8.85 -18.53
CA PHE A 65 65.46 9.19 -18.72
C PHE A 65 64.64 7.92 -19.11
N GLU A 66 65.29 6.93 -19.73
CA GLU A 66 64.74 5.64 -20.13
C GLU A 66 64.33 4.74 -18.94
N ASP A 67 65.08 4.67 -17.85
CA ASP A 67 64.73 3.83 -16.69
C ASP A 67 63.50 4.36 -15.92
N SER A 68 63.34 5.69 -15.87
CA SER A 68 62.14 6.33 -15.31
C SER A 68 60.92 6.13 -16.20
N ILE A 69 61.11 6.05 -17.53
CA ILE A 69 60.04 5.77 -18.48
C ILE A 69 59.59 4.31 -18.35
N ILE A 70 60.52 3.35 -18.26
CA ILE A 70 60.19 1.92 -18.11
C ILE A 70 59.46 1.66 -16.79
N GLY A 71 59.89 2.28 -15.70
CA GLY A 71 59.19 2.19 -14.40
C GLY A 71 57.77 2.76 -14.45
N ALA A 72 57.58 3.90 -15.14
CA ALA A 72 56.26 4.49 -15.34
C ALA A 72 55.35 3.61 -16.22
N GLN A 73 55.88 3.04 -17.30
CA GLN A 73 55.15 2.11 -18.19
C GLN A 73 54.73 0.83 -17.46
N LEU A 74 55.60 0.26 -16.62
CA LEU A 74 55.27 -0.93 -15.84
C LEU A 74 54.20 -0.64 -14.78
N ALA A 75 54.23 0.54 -14.17
CA ALA A 75 53.19 0.99 -13.24
C ALA A 75 51.85 1.19 -13.95
N GLU A 76 51.86 1.81 -15.14
CA GLU A 76 50.68 2.01 -15.99
C GLU A 76 50.05 0.67 -16.43
N GLN A 77 50.88 -0.30 -16.83
CA GLN A 77 50.40 -1.65 -17.18
C GLN A 77 49.78 -2.38 -15.98
N LYS A 78 50.38 -2.28 -14.79
CA LYS A 78 49.82 -2.87 -13.57
C LYS A 78 48.49 -2.25 -13.19
N GLU A 79 48.38 -0.93 -13.30
CA GLU A 79 47.13 -0.22 -13.03
C GLU A 79 46.06 -0.57 -14.05
N GLN A 80 46.40 -0.64 -15.34
CA GLN A 80 45.47 -1.09 -16.38
C GLN A 80 44.97 -2.51 -16.10
N GLN A 81 45.86 -3.45 -15.75
CA GLN A 81 45.45 -4.81 -15.42
C GLN A 81 44.55 -4.86 -14.19
N ARG A 82 44.81 -4.02 -13.18
CA ARG A 82 43.94 -3.87 -12.01
C ARG A 82 42.53 -3.43 -12.41
N LEU A 83 42.42 -2.43 -13.29
CA LEU A 83 41.14 -1.93 -13.78
C LEU A 83 40.41 -2.94 -14.66
N ILE A 84 41.12 -3.71 -15.49
CA ILE A 84 40.53 -4.80 -16.27
C ILE A 84 39.97 -5.87 -15.34
N ASN A 85 40.69 -6.23 -14.28
CA ASN A 85 40.20 -7.22 -13.31
C ASN A 85 38.96 -6.72 -12.52
N GLU A 86 38.80 -5.41 -12.35
CA GLU A 86 37.70 -4.81 -11.57
C GLU A 86 36.47 -4.46 -12.43
N PHE A 87 36.69 -3.96 -13.64
CA PHE A 87 35.66 -3.38 -14.51
C PHE A 87 35.56 -4.09 -15.87
N GLY A 88 36.30 -5.18 -16.07
CA GLY A 88 36.32 -5.99 -17.28
C GLY A 88 36.50 -5.18 -18.55
N VAL A 89 35.71 -5.50 -19.57
CA VAL A 89 35.67 -4.80 -20.86
C VAL A 89 35.42 -3.29 -20.73
N PHE A 90 34.83 -2.81 -19.64
CA PHE A 90 34.55 -1.39 -19.38
C PHE A 90 35.63 -0.66 -18.55
N TYR A 91 36.85 -1.22 -18.41
CA TYR A 91 37.93 -0.62 -17.61
C TYR A 91 38.22 0.86 -17.90
N LYS A 92 38.03 1.33 -19.14
CA LYS A 92 38.19 2.75 -19.50
C LYS A 92 37.15 3.65 -18.84
N SER A 93 35.97 3.11 -18.57
CA SER A 93 34.87 3.79 -17.87
C SER A 93 34.93 3.57 -16.36
N GLY A 94 35.87 2.76 -15.84
CA GLY A 94 36.06 2.57 -14.39
C GLY A 94 36.70 3.77 -13.67
N ILE A 95 37.31 4.70 -14.43
CA ILE A 95 37.91 5.92 -13.89
C ILE A 95 37.21 7.13 -14.49
N GLY A 96 36.71 8.01 -13.63
CA GLY A 96 36.12 9.26 -14.07
C GLY A 96 35.78 10.19 -12.92
N VAL A 97 35.18 11.32 -13.27
CA VAL A 97 34.64 12.30 -12.32
C VAL A 97 33.13 12.27 -12.45
N GLU A 98 32.44 12.12 -11.32
CA GLU A 98 30.98 12.19 -11.28
C GLU A 98 30.52 13.59 -11.72
N LYS A 99 29.69 13.65 -12.76
CA LYS A 99 29.00 14.84 -13.25
C LYS A 99 27.50 14.63 -13.09
N HIS A 100 26.75 15.72 -12.96
CA HIS A 100 25.30 15.68 -12.86
C HIS A 100 24.66 16.41 -14.03
N PHE A 101 23.63 15.79 -14.60
CA PHE A 101 22.82 16.34 -15.69
C PHE A 101 21.39 16.50 -15.20
N THR A 102 20.73 17.59 -15.60
CA THR A 102 19.34 17.84 -15.26
C THR A 102 18.47 17.69 -16.49
N LEU A 103 17.42 16.87 -16.38
CA LEU A 103 16.35 16.76 -17.37
C LEU A 103 15.08 17.34 -16.77
N GLN A 104 14.39 18.23 -17.47
CA GLN A 104 13.25 18.96 -16.96
C GLN A 104 12.19 19.22 -18.03
N ASN A 105 10.92 19.00 -17.69
CA ASN A 105 9.77 19.46 -18.46
C ASN A 105 8.83 20.33 -17.58
N ASP A 106 7.54 20.41 -17.90
CA ASP A 106 6.53 21.14 -17.10
C ASP A 106 5.92 20.34 -15.94
N LYS A 107 6.27 19.05 -15.80
CA LYS A 107 5.72 18.12 -14.80
C LYS A 107 6.76 17.65 -13.79
N ILE A 108 7.94 17.23 -14.26
CA ILE A 108 9.01 16.67 -13.44
C ILE A 108 10.39 17.21 -13.81
N SER A 109 11.27 17.23 -12.82
CA SER A 109 12.71 17.51 -12.94
C SER A 109 13.48 16.32 -12.40
N LEU A 110 14.46 15.85 -13.16
CA LEU A 110 15.27 14.68 -12.86
C LEU A 110 16.74 15.06 -12.84
N ALA A 111 17.49 14.49 -11.90
CA ALA A 111 18.95 14.51 -11.95
C ALA A 111 19.48 13.13 -12.36
N VAL A 112 20.38 13.12 -13.35
CA VAL A 112 21.07 11.93 -13.82
C VAL A 112 22.55 12.06 -13.48
N SER A 113 23.10 11.08 -12.77
CA SER A 113 24.53 11.01 -12.50
C SER A 113 25.28 10.37 -13.66
N SER A 114 26.43 10.94 -14.02
CA SER A 114 27.35 10.29 -14.93
C SER A 114 27.98 9.04 -14.32
N LYS A 115 28.04 8.94 -12.98
CA LYS A 115 28.41 7.69 -12.32
C LYS A 115 27.18 6.80 -12.23
N GLY A 116 27.24 5.60 -12.79
CA GLY A 116 26.06 4.73 -12.90
C GLY A 116 25.17 5.00 -14.10
N GLY A 117 25.24 6.20 -14.66
CA GLY A 117 24.24 6.67 -15.62
C GLY A 117 22.85 6.71 -15.01
N SER A 118 22.71 6.82 -13.69
CA SER A 118 21.44 6.59 -12.98
C SER A 118 20.65 7.87 -12.72
N ILE A 119 19.32 7.75 -12.78
CA ILE A 119 18.41 8.78 -12.27
C ILE A 119 18.46 8.69 -10.75
N ASN A 120 18.99 9.73 -10.09
CA ASN A 120 19.21 9.72 -8.64
C ASN A 120 18.34 10.74 -7.90
N GLU A 121 17.65 11.63 -8.60
CA GLU A 121 16.70 12.57 -8.01
C GLU A 121 15.51 12.76 -8.95
N ALA A 122 14.30 12.81 -8.39
CA ALA A 122 13.08 13.16 -9.13
C ALA A 122 12.19 14.10 -8.32
N LYS A 123 11.84 15.25 -8.91
CA LYS A 123 11.02 16.31 -8.31
C LYS A 123 9.78 16.59 -9.13
N MET A 124 8.64 16.75 -8.44
CA MET A 124 7.33 17.05 -8.99
C MET A 124 7.15 18.56 -9.15
N ILE A 125 7.56 19.10 -10.30
CA ILE A 125 7.56 20.55 -10.56
C ILE A 125 6.30 21.06 -11.27
N GLU A 126 5.28 20.21 -11.46
CA GLU A 126 3.98 20.62 -12.00
C GLU A 126 3.41 21.80 -11.21
N LYS A 127 3.00 22.85 -11.92
CA LYS A 127 2.37 24.03 -11.33
C LYS A 127 0.85 24.01 -11.50
N SER A 128 0.14 24.48 -10.48
CA SER A 128 -1.30 24.75 -10.53
C SER A 128 -1.59 26.05 -11.30
N GLU A 129 -2.87 26.33 -11.57
CA GLU A 129 -3.29 27.56 -12.25
C GLU A 129 -2.81 28.84 -11.55
N ASP A 130 -2.69 28.79 -10.22
CA ASP A 130 -2.22 29.90 -9.37
C ASP A 130 -0.68 30.10 -9.42
N GLY A 131 0.05 29.30 -10.20
CA GLY A 131 1.50 29.39 -10.37
C GLY A 131 2.35 28.76 -9.25
N LYS A 132 1.71 28.25 -8.18
CA LYS A 132 2.34 27.44 -7.12
C LYS A 132 2.54 26.00 -7.57
N TYR A 133 3.54 25.30 -7.02
CA TYR A 133 3.73 23.86 -7.17
C TYR A 133 2.50 23.11 -6.67
N LYS A 134 1.99 22.23 -7.53
CA LYS A 134 0.81 21.41 -7.27
C LYS A 134 1.07 20.34 -6.21
N TYR A 135 2.31 19.82 -6.16
CA TYR A 135 2.71 18.80 -5.21
C TYR A 135 3.83 19.32 -4.32
N LYS A 136 3.58 19.30 -3.01
CA LYS A 136 4.51 19.66 -1.94
C LYS A 136 4.50 18.58 -0.86
N THR A 137 5.47 18.56 0.04
CA THR A 137 5.39 17.76 1.27
C THR A 137 4.37 18.37 2.24
N HIS A 138 3.89 17.59 3.22
CA HIS A 138 2.99 18.12 4.24
C HIS A 138 3.66 19.24 5.07
N HIS A 139 4.95 19.06 5.41
CA HIS A 139 5.74 20.07 6.10
C HIS A 139 5.77 21.39 5.32
N ASP A 140 6.05 21.34 4.02
CA ASP A 140 6.15 22.55 3.20
C ASP A 140 4.79 23.19 2.96
N PHE A 141 3.73 22.38 2.87
CA PHE A 141 2.36 22.86 2.77
C PHE A 141 1.94 23.65 4.02
N VAL A 142 2.14 23.10 5.22
CA VAL A 142 1.74 23.74 6.49
C VAL A 142 2.54 25.04 6.74
N ASN A 143 3.80 25.07 6.34
CA ASN A 143 4.68 26.23 6.52
C ASN A 143 4.65 27.24 5.35
N ASP A 144 3.78 27.05 4.35
CA ASP A 144 3.71 27.83 3.10
C ASP A 144 5.07 28.00 2.39
N ILE A 145 5.88 26.94 2.41
CA ILE A 145 7.14 26.84 1.67
C ILE A 145 6.83 26.47 0.21
N GLU A 146 7.48 27.15 -0.74
CA GLU A 146 7.25 26.98 -2.17
C GLU A 146 8.34 26.10 -2.81
N GLU A 147 8.44 24.86 -2.34
CA GLU A 147 9.34 23.85 -2.87
C GLU A 147 8.56 22.67 -3.49
N PRO A 148 9.03 22.11 -4.62
CA PRO A 148 8.37 20.98 -5.26
C PRO A 148 8.64 19.70 -4.46
N LEU A 149 7.67 18.80 -4.43
CA LEU A 149 7.82 17.50 -3.78
C LEU A 149 8.91 16.66 -4.47
N SER A 150 9.87 16.17 -3.69
CA SER A 150 10.84 15.16 -4.13
C SER A 150 10.23 13.77 -3.94
N LEU A 151 10.28 12.93 -4.98
CA LEU A 151 9.92 11.51 -4.89
C LEU A 151 11.06 10.70 -4.29
N PHE A 152 12.28 11.03 -4.67
CA PHE A 152 13.52 10.48 -4.15
C PHE A 152 14.67 11.47 -4.41
N GLU A 153 15.69 11.39 -3.55
CA GLU A 153 16.91 12.19 -3.55
C GLU A 153 18.15 11.35 -3.86
N LYS A 154 19.29 12.02 -4.12
CA LYS A 154 20.57 11.42 -4.58
C LYS A 154 20.99 10.13 -3.88
N ASN A 155 20.80 10.03 -2.56
CA ASN A 155 21.24 8.89 -1.75
C ASN A 155 20.13 7.86 -1.47
N SER A 156 18.95 8.06 -2.04
CA SER A 156 17.76 7.24 -1.82
C SER A 156 17.36 6.44 -3.06
N SER A 157 18.06 6.57 -4.19
CA SER A 157 17.85 5.72 -5.37
C SER A 157 19.15 5.09 -5.85
N THR A 158 19.04 3.85 -6.32
CA THR A 158 20.12 3.09 -6.94
C THR A 158 19.62 2.45 -8.21
N MET A 159 20.44 2.48 -9.26
CA MET A 159 20.15 1.82 -10.53
C MET A 159 21.46 1.25 -11.06
N SER A 160 21.46 -0.01 -11.47
CA SER A 160 22.62 -0.66 -12.07
C SER A 160 22.15 -1.69 -13.08
N LEU A 161 22.73 -1.67 -14.26
CA LEU A 161 22.77 -2.84 -15.11
C LEU A 161 23.96 -3.69 -14.63
N VAL A 162 23.78 -5.00 -14.52
CA VAL A 162 24.84 -5.96 -14.20
C VAL A 162 25.09 -6.78 -15.45
N VAL A 163 26.31 -6.72 -15.95
CA VAL A 163 26.73 -7.43 -17.16
C VAL A 163 27.90 -8.34 -16.82
N GLU A 164 27.93 -9.54 -17.37
CA GLU A 164 29.06 -10.45 -17.22
C GLU A 164 30.02 -10.29 -18.41
N ASP A 165 31.31 -10.09 -18.12
CA ASP A 165 32.38 -10.14 -19.11
C ASP A 165 32.68 -11.61 -19.46
N ILE A 166 32.51 -11.98 -20.74
CA ILE A 166 32.71 -13.36 -21.20
C ILE A 166 34.17 -13.81 -21.03
N GLU A 167 35.14 -12.92 -21.27
CA GLU A 167 36.56 -13.29 -21.25
C GLU A 167 37.08 -13.46 -19.83
N ASN A 168 36.66 -12.57 -18.92
CA ASN A 168 37.16 -12.53 -17.54
C ASN A 168 36.24 -13.22 -16.53
N SER A 169 35.02 -13.63 -16.94
CA SER A 169 33.96 -14.17 -16.06
C SER A 169 33.71 -13.29 -14.84
N SER A 170 33.78 -11.97 -15.04
CA SER A 170 33.62 -10.96 -14.00
C SER A 170 32.30 -10.22 -14.16
N LEU A 171 31.56 -10.06 -13.07
CA LEU A 171 30.36 -9.23 -13.03
C LEU A 171 30.74 -7.75 -12.95
N ILE A 172 30.24 -6.97 -13.90
CA ILE A 172 30.45 -5.54 -14.00
C ILE A 172 29.14 -4.85 -13.66
N TYR A 173 29.19 -3.92 -12.71
CA TYR A 173 28.04 -3.13 -12.29
C TYR A 173 28.14 -1.73 -12.87
N THR A 174 27.16 -1.30 -13.66
CA THR A 174 27.21 0.04 -14.27
C THR A 174 27.24 1.15 -13.23
N ARG A 175 26.66 0.95 -12.03
CA ARG A 175 26.72 1.91 -10.89
C ARG A 175 28.14 2.35 -10.52
N ASP A 176 29.14 1.54 -10.84
CA ASP A 176 30.55 1.80 -10.58
C ASP A 176 31.29 2.39 -11.78
N LEU A 177 30.66 2.45 -12.96
CA LEU A 177 31.19 3.04 -14.18
C LEU A 177 30.85 4.54 -14.28
N PHE A 178 31.71 5.28 -14.96
CA PHE A 178 31.56 6.68 -15.32
C PHE A 178 31.25 6.82 -16.80
N PHE A 179 30.05 7.30 -17.10
CA PHE A 179 29.58 7.56 -18.45
C PHE A 179 29.97 8.98 -18.91
N GLU A 180 30.23 9.12 -20.20
CA GLU A 180 30.51 10.39 -20.86
C GLU A 180 29.28 10.86 -21.64
N ALA A 181 28.91 12.15 -21.50
CA ALA A 181 27.79 12.73 -22.23
C ALA A 181 28.14 13.00 -23.70
N VAL A 182 27.33 12.46 -24.60
CA VAL A 182 27.39 12.67 -26.04
C VAL A 182 26.41 13.75 -26.49
N LYS A 183 25.24 13.77 -25.84
CA LYS A 183 24.19 14.77 -26.07
C LYS A 183 23.56 15.12 -24.73
N SER A 184 23.38 16.41 -24.46
CA SER A 184 22.68 16.88 -23.28
C SER A 184 21.85 18.11 -23.65
N THR A 185 20.56 18.03 -23.35
CA THR A 185 19.54 19.07 -23.54
C THR A 185 18.58 18.99 -22.36
N ASP A 186 17.71 19.99 -22.18
CA ASP A 186 16.75 20.01 -21.08
C ASP A 186 15.81 18.79 -21.08
N SER A 187 15.52 18.18 -22.23
CA SER A 187 14.57 17.07 -22.33
C SER A 187 15.20 15.75 -22.81
N SER A 188 16.48 15.72 -23.11
CA SER A 188 17.15 14.51 -23.63
C SER A 188 18.62 14.47 -23.26
N LEU A 189 19.07 13.31 -22.81
CA LEU A 189 20.45 13.04 -22.41
C LEU A 189 20.88 11.70 -23.02
N VAL A 190 22.05 11.68 -23.66
CA VAL A 190 22.68 10.45 -24.17
C VAL A 190 24.08 10.38 -23.57
N ILE A 191 24.35 9.29 -22.85
CA ILE A 191 25.60 9.05 -22.14
C ILE A 191 26.17 7.68 -22.52
N ARG A 192 27.49 7.54 -22.54
CA ARG A 192 28.19 6.31 -22.98
C ARG A 192 29.24 5.86 -21.99
N ALA A 193 29.28 4.56 -21.71
CA ALA A 193 30.42 3.90 -21.09
C ALA A 193 31.23 3.22 -22.20
N ASN A 194 32.43 3.75 -22.47
CA ASN A 194 33.35 3.21 -23.46
C ASN A 194 33.98 1.91 -22.96
N ALA A 195 34.10 0.93 -23.84
CA ALA A 195 34.71 -0.36 -23.57
C ALA A 195 36.16 -0.43 -24.10
N GLY A 196 36.74 -1.64 -24.12
CA GLY A 196 38.13 -1.90 -24.49
C GLY A 196 38.49 -1.48 -25.92
N ALA A 197 37.65 -1.76 -26.92
CA ALA A 197 37.84 -1.26 -28.28
C ALA A 197 37.25 0.16 -28.48
N ALA A 198 37.64 0.84 -29.56
CA ALA A 198 37.23 2.22 -29.81
C ALA A 198 35.77 2.38 -30.30
N ASP A 199 35.19 1.31 -30.83
CA ASP A 199 33.83 1.22 -31.36
C ASP A 199 32.87 0.44 -30.45
N GLN A 200 33.35 -0.01 -29.30
CA GLN A 200 32.57 -0.75 -28.31
C GLN A 200 32.13 0.15 -27.16
N TYR A 201 30.84 0.22 -26.91
CA TYR A 201 30.30 1.01 -25.81
C TYR A 201 28.88 0.59 -25.43
N LEU A 202 28.54 0.85 -24.17
CA LEU A 202 27.18 0.80 -23.65
C LEU A 202 26.62 2.22 -23.65
N GLN A 203 25.44 2.43 -24.23
CA GLN A 203 24.81 3.75 -24.30
C GLN A 203 23.48 3.76 -23.56
N PHE A 204 23.30 4.77 -22.71
CA PHE A 204 22.03 5.07 -22.08
C PHE A 204 21.46 6.35 -22.69
N SER A 205 20.23 6.27 -23.18
CA SER A 205 19.50 7.39 -23.76
C SER A 205 18.24 7.67 -22.94
N TYR A 206 18.14 8.89 -22.43
CA TYR A 206 16.98 9.41 -21.72
C TYR A 206 16.25 10.43 -22.59
N LEU A 207 14.93 10.32 -22.65
CA LEU A 207 14.04 11.33 -23.22
C LEU A 207 12.90 11.60 -22.24
N LEU A 208 12.69 12.88 -21.92
CA LEU A 208 11.62 13.37 -21.08
C LEU A 208 10.65 14.20 -21.94
N PRO A 209 9.57 13.60 -22.48
CA PRO A 209 8.61 14.31 -23.31
C PRO A 209 7.91 15.43 -22.53
N LYS A 210 7.51 16.49 -23.23
CA LYS A 210 6.75 17.59 -22.62
C LYS A 210 5.36 17.12 -22.14
N GLY A 211 4.91 17.58 -20.98
CA GLY A 211 3.59 17.30 -20.44
C GLY A 211 3.39 15.89 -19.88
N LYS A 212 4.45 15.08 -19.80
CA LYS A 212 4.40 13.67 -19.37
C LYS A 212 5.20 13.45 -18.08
N TYR A 213 4.79 12.43 -17.34
CA TYR A 213 5.51 11.88 -16.18
C TYR A 213 6.46 10.75 -16.56
N ASP A 214 6.39 10.32 -17.83
CA ASP A 214 7.20 9.26 -18.41
C ASP A 214 8.59 9.74 -18.81
N VAL A 215 9.56 8.90 -18.52
CA VAL A 215 10.94 9.01 -18.99
C VAL A 215 11.19 7.80 -19.87
N GLU A 216 11.37 8.03 -21.15
CA GLU A 216 11.82 6.97 -22.05
C GLU A 216 13.30 6.73 -21.77
N PHE A 217 13.63 5.46 -21.52
CA PHE A 217 14.97 5.01 -21.20
C PHE A 217 15.37 3.88 -22.14
N GLN A 218 16.38 4.13 -22.97
CA GLN A 218 16.87 3.16 -23.94
C GLN A 218 18.30 2.75 -23.60
N ILE A 219 18.55 1.45 -23.60
CA ILE A 219 19.88 0.86 -23.42
C ILE A 219 20.33 0.29 -24.76
N ASP A 220 21.40 0.84 -25.34
CA ASP A 220 21.97 0.33 -26.59
C ASP A 220 23.33 -0.34 -26.35
N TYR A 221 23.49 -1.54 -26.93
CA TYR A 221 24.73 -2.30 -26.90
C TYR A 221 25.41 -2.17 -28.27
N HIS A 222 26.55 -1.49 -28.33
CA HIS A 222 27.26 -1.29 -29.59
C HIS A 222 28.51 -2.16 -29.66
N ASN A 223 28.48 -3.16 -30.55
CA ASN A 223 29.56 -4.13 -30.78
C ASN A 223 29.98 -4.91 -29.52
N LEU A 224 29.04 -5.19 -28.62
CA LEU A 224 29.28 -5.88 -27.35
C LEU A 224 28.88 -7.37 -27.36
N ASP A 225 28.24 -7.86 -28.43
CA ASP A 225 27.61 -9.19 -28.48
C ASP A 225 28.58 -10.36 -28.25
N ASP A 226 29.86 -10.18 -28.59
CA ASP A 226 30.90 -11.20 -28.43
C ASP A 226 31.68 -11.07 -27.11
N VAL A 227 31.40 -10.04 -26.29
CA VAL A 227 32.21 -9.72 -25.09
C VAL A 227 31.40 -9.66 -23.79
N ILE A 228 30.08 -9.50 -23.86
CA ILE A 228 29.20 -9.56 -22.68
C ILE A 228 28.16 -10.67 -22.82
N ASP A 229 27.71 -11.21 -21.70
CA ASP A 229 26.63 -12.20 -21.69
C ASP A 229 25.30 -11.62 -22.27
N PRO A 230 24.55 -12.40 -23.07
CA PRO A 230 23.26 -12.02 -23.63
C PRO A 230 22.15 -11.81 -22.57
N GLN A 231 22.33 -12.30 -21.34
CA GLN A 231 21.43 -12.06 -20.22
C GLN A 231 22.06 -11.07 -19.26
N VAL A 232 21.32 -10.02 -18.94
CA VAL A 232 21.79 -8.96 -18.05
C VAL A 232 20.76 -8.70 -16.97
N ASP A 233 21.23 -8.42 -15.77
CA ASP A 233 20.36 -8.08 -14.65
C ASP A 233 20.19 -6.56 -14.56
N PHE A 234 18.96 -6.13 -14.32
CA PHE A 234 18.64 -4.75 -14.02
C PHE A 234 18.26 -4.61 -12.55
N GLU A 235 19.16 -4.01 -11.78
CA GLU A 235 18.95 -3.67 -10.39
C GLU A 235 18.39 -2.25 -10.26
N TRP A 236 17.28 -2.12 -9.55
CA TRP A 236 16.68 -0.84 -9.22
C TRP A 236 16.21 -0.82 -7.77
N GLY A 237 16.58 0.23 -7.06
CA GLY A 237 16.27 0.39 -5.65
C GLY A 237 15.88 1.83 -5.32
N LEU A 238 14.99 1.97 -4.35
CA LEU A 238 14.48 3.26 -3.90
C LEU A 238 14.13 3.21 -2.41
N LYS A 239 14.49 4.24 -1.65
CA LYS A 239 13.98 4.48 -0.30
C LYS A 239 12.89 5.54 -0.39
N GLY A 240 11.67 5.17 -0.05
CA GLY A 240 10.52 6.07 -0.06
C GLY A 240 10.69 7.15 1.00
N LEU A 241 10.65 8.41 0.56
CA LEU A 241 10.66 9.57 1.46
C LEU A 241 9.31 9.68 2.17
N SER A 242 9.35 10.12 3.42
CA SER A 242 8.15 10.56 4.14
C SER A 242 7.68 11.89 3.55
N THR A 243 6.47 11.92 3.01
CA THR A 243 5.94 13.11 2.31
C THR A 243 4.66 13.65 2.94
N GLU A 244 4.01 12.85 3.77
CA GLU A 244 2.75 13.17 4.43
C GLU A 244 2.98 13.47 5.91
N LYS A 245 1.89 13.75 6.63
CA LYS A 245 1.93 14.14 8.04
C LYS A 245 2.56 13.09 8.98
N LEU A 246 2.40 11.80 8.67
CA LEU A 246 2.95 10.70 9.46
C LEU A 246 3.51 9.62 8.54
N ALA A 247 4.80 9.33 8.68
CA ALA A 247 5.48 8.25 7.96
C ALA A 247 4.79 6.89 8.21
N ASP A 248 4.29 6.65 9.42
CA ASP A 248 3.58 5.42 9.78
C ASP A 248 2.30 5.18 8.98
N ASP A 249 1.56 6.24 8.65
CA ASP A 249 0.34 6.15 7.84
C ASP A 249 0.69 5.81 6.38
N GLU A 250 1.75 6.42 5.84
CA GLU A 250 2.29 6.09 4.51
C GLU A 250 2.75 4.63 4.44
N ARG A 251 3.53 4.17 5.44
CA ARG A 251 4.00 2.78 5.58
C ARG A 251 2.87 1.76 5.48
N MET A 252 1.65 2.12 5.90
CA MET A 252 0.52 1.18 5.89
C MET A 252 0.09 0.72 4.50
N ILE A 253 0.43 1.46 3.45
CA ILE A 253 -0.05 1.20 2.09
C ILE A 253 1.07 1.14 1.04
N CYS A 254 2.30 1.47 1.43
CA CYS A 254 3.49 1.27 0.61
C CYS A 254 3.73 -0.21 0.33
N SER A 255 4.01 -0.55 -0.93
CA SER A 255 4.28 -1.93 -1.36
C SER A 255 4.90 -1.97 -2.76
N ILE A 256 5.56 -3.07 -3.12
CA ILE A 256 5.89 -3.38 -4.51
C ILE A 256 4.66 -4.04 -5.18
N MET A 257 4.23 -3.48 -6.31
CA MET A 257 3.20 -4.09 -7.18
C MET A 257 3.84 -4.43 -8.53
N TYR A 258 3.36 -5.46 -9.20
CA TYR A 258 3.86 -5.85 -10.51
C TYR A 258 2.76 -6.54 -11.32
N ARG A 259 2.95 -6.70 -12.62
CA ARG A 259 2.01 -7.43 -13.47
C ARG A 259 2.73 -8.29 -14.49
N TYR A 260 2.18 -9.48 -14.73
CA TYR A 260 2.67 -10.41 -15.75
C TYR A 260 2.00 -10.19 -17.10
N PHE A 261 2.68 -10.56 -18.19
CA PHE A 261 2.05 -10.67 -19.50
C PHE A 261 0.98 -11.76 -19.50
N GLY A 262 -0.23 -11.41 -19.96
CA GLY A 262 -1.35 -12.35 -20.08
C GLY A 262 -2.06 -12.69 -18.77
N GLU A 263 -1.52 -12.31 -17.62
CA GLU A 263 -2.17 -12.42 -16.31
C GLU A 263 -2.50 -11.04 -15.74
N GLY A 264 -3.27 -11.03 -14.65
CA GLY A 264 -3.54 -9.81 -13.91
C GLY A 264 -2.34 -9.39 -13.07
N ARG A 265 -2.40 -8.17 -12.56
CA ARG A 265 -1.46 -7.68 -11.55
C ARG A 265 -1.45 -8.48 -10.24
N ASP A 266 -0.32 -8.41 -9.56
CA ASP A 266 -0.08 -8.94 -8.23
C ASP A 266 0.70 -7.92 -7.37
N TYR A 267 0.84 -8.19 -6.07
CA TYR A 267 1.46 -7.26 -5.13
C TYR A 267 2.04 -7.95 -3.89
N MET A 268 3.08 -7.33 -3.34
CA MET A 268 3.62 -7.72 -2.04
C MET A 268 2.73 -7.26 -0.90
N THR A 269 2.61 -8.07 0.15
CA THR A 269 1.76 -7.75 1.29
C THR A 269 2.20 -6.42 1.94
N GLU A 270 1.31 -5.43 1.95
CA GLU A 270 1.51 -4.15 2.65
C GLU A 270 1.87 -4.39 4.13
N ARG A 271 2.66 -3.50 4.75
CA ARG A 271 3.08 -3.58 6.18
C ARG A 271 3.95 -4.79 6.55
N SER A 272 4.68 -5.35 5.59
CA SER A 272 5.57 -6.48 5.86
C SER A 272 6.92 -6.31 5.22
N ASP A 273 7.94 -6.85 5.88
CA ASP A 273 9.21 -7.14 5.27
C ASP A 273 9.06 -8.43 4.46
N LYS A 274 9.36 -8.35 3.17
CA LYS A 274 9.13 -9.47 2.26
C LYS A 274 10.24 -9.52 1.22
N GLU A 275 10.53 -10.74 0.82
CA GLU A 275 11.44 -11.08 -0.26
C GLU A 275 10.77 -12.16 -1.07
N GLU A 276 10.64 -11.94 -2.37
CA GLU A 276 10.02 -12.90 -3.29
C GLU A 276 10.89 -13.07 -4.53
N GLU A 277 11.06 -14.33 -4.91
CA GLU A 277 11.54 -14.68 -6.24
C GLU A 277 10.36 -14.69 -7.19
N ILE A 278 10.52 -13.99 -8.31
CA ILE A 278 9.50 -13.79 -9.32
C ILE A 278 9.87 -14.61 -10.54
N GLN A 279 8.88 -15.36 -11.04
CA GLN A 279 9.03 -16.20 -12.22
C GLN A 279 7.94 -15.83 -13.24
N GLY A 280 8.35 -15.47 -14.44
CA GLY A 280 7.46 -15.14 -15.54
C GLY A 280 7.63 -13.70 -16.00
N THR A 281 7.34 -13.47 -17.28
CA THR A 281 7.55 -12.18 -17.92
C THR A 281 6.58 -11.12 -17.41
N MET A 282 7.10 -10.07 -16.78
CA MET A 282 6.37 -8.91 -16.29
C MET A 282 6.39 -7.75 -17.28
N ASN A 283 5.32 -6.96 -17.30
CA ASN A 283 5.24 -5.74 -18.12
C ASN A 283 5.61 -4.49 -17.33
N TRP A 284 5.31 -4.43 -16.03
CA TRP A 284 5.70 -3.33 -15.17
C TRP A 284 5.92 -3.75 -13.71
N ILE A 285 6.77 -2.98 -13.02
CA ILE A 285 7.10 -3.11 -11.60
C ILE A 285 6.97 -1.72 -10.98
N ALA A 286 6.09 -1.59 -9.99
CA ALA A 286 5.76 -0.34 -9.32
C ALA A 286 6.26 -0.34 -7.87
N PHE A 287 7.11 0.62 -7.53
CA PHE A 287 7.35 1.02 -6.16
C PHE A 287 6.23 1.99 -5.77
N LYS A 288 5.15 1.43 -5.22
CA LYS A 288 3.96 2.18 -4.84
C LYS A 288 4.18 2.82 -3.48
N HIS A 289 4.15 4.15 -3.46
CA HIS A 289 4.04 4.97 -2.27
C HIS A 289 2.58 5.41 -2.06
N LYS A 290 2.27 6.19 -1.02
CA LYS A 290 0.88 6.55 -0.69
C LYS A 290 0.15 7.29 -1.81
N PHE A 291 0.70 8.43 -2.25
CA PHE A 291 0.11 9.29 -3.28
C PHE A 291 0.87 9.31 -4.61
N PHE A 292 2.05 8.73 -4.64
CA PHE A 292 2.93 8.73 -5.80
C PHE A 292 3.49 7.33 -6.02
N SER A 293 3.95 7.04 -7.23
CA SER A 293 4.65 5.81 -7.53
C SER A 293 5.79 6.07 -8.47
N SER A 294 6.83 5.25 -8.32
CA SER A 294 7.85 5.07 -9.34
C SER A 294 7.62 3.73 -10.01
N VAL A 295 7.45 3.70 -11.33
CA VAL A 295 7.13 2.46 -12.06
C VAL A 295 8.14 2.27 -13.18
N LEU A 296 8.70 1.07 -13.25
CA LEU A 296 9.51 0.60 -14.37
C LEU A 296 8.59 -0.20 -15.30
N ILE A 297 8.60 0.14 -16.59
CA ILE A 297 7.69 -0.39 -17.61
C ILE A 297 8.49 -0.90 -18.81
N SER A 298 8.08 -2.05 -19.35
CA SER A 298 8.56 -2.62 -20.61
C SER A 298 7.34 -3.09 -21.41
N ASP A 299 7.09 -2.43 -22.54
CA ASP A 299 5.89 -2.68 -23.37
C ASP A 299 6.06 -3.92 -24.27
N ASP A 300 7.29 -4.25 -24.65
CA ASP A 300 7.61 -5.26 -25.67
C ASP A 300 8.14 -6.56 -25.04
N GLU A 301 9.40 -6.58 -24.61
CA GLU A 301 10.14 -7.79 -24.18
C GLU A 301 9.84 -8.19 -22.72
N GLY A 302 9.46 -7.23 -21.87
CA GLY A 302 9.18 -7.46 -20.45
C GLY A 302 10.40 -7.75 -19.57
N PHE A 303 10.13 -8.21 -18.35
CA PHE A 303 11.11 -8.60 -17.33
C PHE A 303 10.87 -10.08 -16.92
N THR A 304 11.77 -11.02 -17.23
CA THR A 304 11.47 -12.47 -17.19
C THR A 304 11.50 -13.12 -15.81
N SER A 305 12.53 -12.86 -15.03
CA SER A 305 12.74 -13.46 -13.71
C SER A 305 13.55 -12.52 -12.85
N GLY A 306 13.42 -12.67 -11.54
CA GLY A 306 14.15 -11.79 -10.65
C GLY A 306 13.78 -11.95 -9.20
N LYS A 307 14.29 -11.01 -8.41
CA LYS A 307 14.11 -10.93 -6.98
C LYS A 307 13.60 -9.56 -6.61
N MET A 308 12.53 -9.52 -5.83
CA MET A 308 11.99 -8.29 -5.27
C MET A 308 12.08 -8.32 -3.75
N VAL A 309 12.46 -7.20 -3.16
CA VAL A 309 12.63 -7.04 -1.71
C VAL A 309 11.99 -5.74 -1.28
N GLN A 310 11.12 -5.82 -0.27
CA GLN A 310 10.63 -4.65 0.44
C GLN A 310 10.97 -4.76 1.94
N ARG A 311 11.42 -3.65 2.52
CA ARG A 311 11.74 -3.54 3.96
C ARG A 311 11.12 -2.29 4.54
N GLN A 312 10.30 -2.43 5.57
CA GLN A 312 9.77 -1.27 6.31
C GLN A 312 10.93 -0.59 7.03
N LEU A 313 10.99 0.75 6.94
CA LEU A 313 12.00 1.54 7.63
C LEU A 313 11.29 2.25 8.77
N GLU A 314 11.65 1.98 10.02
CA GLU A 314 11.10 2.69 11.19
C GLU A 314 11.83 4.03 11.39
N SER A 315 11.52 5.00 10.53
CA SER A 315 12.12 6.35 10.52
C SER A 315 11.05 7.41 10.21
N ASP A 316 11.28 8.64 10.64
CA ASP A 316 10.39 9.77 10.29
C ASP A 316 10.68 10.31 8.88
N ASP A 317 11.90 10.12 8.37
CA ASP A 317 12.35 10.62 7.06
C ASP A 317 12.06 9.63 5.93
N PHE A 318 12.05 8.33 6.24
CA PHE A 318 11.86 7.25 5.26
C PHE A 318 10.79 6.27 5.71
N THR A 319 9.97 5.81 4.76
CA THR A 319 8.88 4.87 5.03
C THR A 319 9.29 3.43 4.76
N ILE A 320 9.94 3.18 3.63
CA ILE A 320 10.20 1.83 3.12
C ILE A 320 11.40 1.82 2.17
N SER A 321 12.11 0.70 2.10
CA SER A 321 13.10 0.42 1.07
C SER A 321 12.53 -0.58 0.08
N TYR A 322 12.56 -0.23 -1.19
CA TYR A 322 12.23 -1.09 -2.32
C TYR A 322 13.52 -1.49 -3.04
N TYR A 323 13.57 -2.73 -3.50
CA TYR A 323 14.63 -3.22 -4.37
C TYR A 323 14.06 -4.28 -5.30
N THR A 324 14.46 -4.24 -6.56
CA THR A 324 14.21 -5.26 -7.55
C THR A 324 15.50 -5.55 -8.32
N ASN A 325 15.77 -6.81 -8.60
CA ASN A 325 16.71 -7.26 -9.61
C ASN A 325 15.89 -8.10 -10.59
N VAL A 326 15.88 -7.73 -11.87
CA VAL A 326 15.19 -8.47 -12.93
C VAL A 326 16.05 -8.66 -14.16
N GLU A 327 15.92 -9.82 -14.79
CA GLU A 327 16.60 -10.14 -16.04
C GLU A 327 15.97 -9.40 -17.23
N LEU A 328 16.85 -8.91 -18.12
CA LEU A 328 16.53 -8.32 -19.42
C LEU A 328 17.33 -9.03 -20.53
N PRO A 329 16.79 -9.12 -21.75
CA PRO A 329 17.55 -9.60 -22.90
C PRO A 329 18.49 -8.50 -23.43
N SER A 330 19.80 -8.75 -23.59
CA SER A 330 20.76 -7.73 -24.07
C SER A 330 20.94 -7.68 -25.60
N GLN A 331 19.88 -7.94 -26.39
CA GLN A 331 19.99 -7.94 -27.86
C GLN A 331 19.77 -6.54 -28.48
N GLU A 332 20.82 -6.00 -29.09
CA GLU A 332 20.90 -4.70 -29.78
C GLU A 332 20.50 -3.49 -28.91
N SER A 333 19.23 -3.39 -28.55
CA SER A 333 18.64 -2.27 -27.81
C SER A 333 17.46 -2.70 -26.96
N ILE A 334 17.40 -2.21 -25.71
CA ILE A 334 16.29 -2.43 -24.79
C ILE A 334 15.58 -1.09 -24.57
N ALA A 335 14.27 -1.06 -24.85
CA ALA A 335 13.42 0.09 -24.58
C ALA A 335 12.64 -0.10 -23.28
N LEU A 336 12.86 0.78 -22.32
CA LEU A 336 12.19 0.84 -21.03
C LEU A 336 11.53 2.21 -20.85
N LYS A 337 10.58 2.29 -19.94
CA LYS A 337 10.02 3.56 -19.48
C LYS A 337 9.99 3.60 -17.97
N PHE A 338 10.36 4.76 -17.42
CA PHE A 338 10.08 5.07 -16.03
C PHE A 338 8.89 6.02 -15.94
N PHE A 339 7.91 5.69 -15.13
CA PHE A 339 6.89 6.64 -14.71
C PHE A 339 7.24 7.13 -13.30
N PHE A 340 7.42 8.45 -13.15
CA PHE A 340 7.64 9.10 -11.85
C PHE A 340 6.52 10.11 -11.62
N GLY A 341 5.45 9.70 -10.93
CA GLY A 341 4.25 10.51 -10.96
C GLY A 341 3.21 10.22 -9.88
N PRO A 342 2.08 10.95 -9.94
CA PRO A 342 1.00 10.82 -8.99
C PRO A 342 0.21 9.52 -9.22
N ASN A 343 -0.31 8.94 -8.14
CA ASN A 343 -1.26 7.84 -8.14
C ASN A 343 -2.66 8.34 -8.53
N ASP A 344 -2.80 8.83 -9.76
CA ASP A 344 -4.07 9.30 -10.33
C ASP A 344 -4.70 8.22 -11.20
N TYR A 345 -5.96 7.89 -10.92
CA TYR A 345 -6.66 6.80 -11.59
C TYR A 345 -6.83 7.05 -13.09
N ASP A 346 -7.23 8.26 -13.47
CA ASP A 346 -7.53 8.60 -14.86
C ASP A 346 -6.22 8.60 -15.68
N LEU A 347 -5.15 9.19 -15.13
CA LEU A 347 -3.81 9.18 -15.73
C LEU A 347 -3.27 7.76 -15.94
N LEU A 348 -3.33 6.91 -14.92
CA LEU A 348 -2.78 5.56 -14.97
C LEU A 348 -3.64 4.61 -15.83
N SER A 349 -4.91 4.92 -16.06
CA SER A 349 -5.78 4.16 -16.95
C SER A 349 -5.45 4.33 -18.44
N GLU A 350 -4.70 5.39 -18.81
CA GLU A 350 -4.28 5.64 -20.19
C GLU A 350 -3.32 4.58 -20.74
N TYR A 351 -2.65 3.83 -19.86
CA TYR A 351 -1.67 2.80 -20.25
C TYR A 351 -2.30 1.48 -20.70
N ASP A 352 -3.60 1.26 -20.44
CA ASP A 352 -4.34 0.04 -20.79
C ASP A 352 -3.65 -1.28 -20.36
N ASN A 353 -2.96 -1.23 -19.22
CA ASN A 353 -2.13 -2.33 -18.71
C ASN A 353 -2.34 -2.58 -17.20
N GLU A 354 -3.51 -2.21 -16.67
CA GLU A 354 -3.92 -2.32 -15.26
C GLU A 354 -3.10 -1.45 -14.28
N MET A 355 -2.39 -0.43 -14.76
CA MET A 355 -1.69 0.53 -13.89
C MET A 355 -2.66 1.39 -13.06
N GLU A 356 -3.89 1.65 -13.51
CA GLU A 356 -4.90 2.42 -12.75
C GLU A 356 -5.21 1.82 -11.38
N ASP A 357 -4.92 0.54 -11.29
CA ASP A 357 -5.28 -0.32 -10.21
C ASP A 357 -4.21 -0.18 -9.08
N ILE A 358 -3.06 0.48 -9.36
CA ILE A 358 -2.06 0.92 -8.33
C ILE A 358 -2.77 1.75 -7.25
N VAL A 359 -3.77 2.53 -7.68
CA VAL A 359 -4.73 3.14 -6.78
C VAL A 359 -5.63 2.06 -6.19
N ASN A 360 -5.38 1.66 -4.94
CA ASN A 360 -6.14 0.61 -4.28
C ASN A 360 -7.56 1.09 -3.90
N LEU A 361 -8.47 1.00 -4.87
CA LEU A 361 -9.90 1.30 -4.69
C LEU A 361 -10.69 0.18 -4.00
N GLY A 362 -10.03 -0.90 -3.58
CA GLY A 362 -10.61 -2.05 -2.90
C GLY A 362 -10.99 -3.21 -3.84
N TRP A 363 -11.12 -4.42 -3.27
CA TRP A 363 -11.30 -5.64 -4.05
C TRP A 363 -12.76 -5.89 -4.49
N GLY A 364 -12.94 -6.53 -5.65
CA GLY A 364 -14.22 -7.07 -6.12
C GLY A 364 -15.35 -6.04 -6.13
N ILE A 365 -16.43 -6.30 -5.37
CA ILE A 365 -17.60 -5.41 -5.31
C ILE A 365 -17.27 -4.02 -4.75
N PHE A 366 -16.22 -3.88 -3.93
CA PHE A 366 -15.85 -2.62 -3.30
C PHE A 366 -15.21 -1.66 -4.32
N GLY A 367 -14.25 -2.17 -5.11
CA GLY A 367 -13.68 -1.45 -6.25
C GLY A 367 -14.74 -1.11 -7.30
N TRP A 368 -15.68 -2.03 -7.57
CA TRP A 368 -16.81 -1.75 -8.48
C TRP A 368 -17.65 -0.55 -8.01
N VAL A 369 -17.98 -0.47 -6.72
CA VAL A 369 -18.73 0.67 -6.17
C VAL A 369 -17.90 1.97 -6.27
N ASN A 370 -16.59 1.92 -6.06
CA ASN A 370 -15.74 3.09 -6.24
C ASN A 370 -15.70 3.56 -7.70
N LYS A 371 -15.42 2.67 -8.64
CA LYS A 371 -15.28 2.96 -10.06
C LYS A 371 -16.59 3.45 -10.70
N PHE A 372 -17.73 2.88 -10.33
CA PHE A 372 -19.01 3.16 -11.01
C PHE A 372 -19.99 4.04 -10.23
N MET A 373 -19.75 4.29 -8.94
CA MET A 373 -20.65 5.11 -8.13
C MET A 373 -19.90 6.27 -7.44
N ILE A 374 -18.90 6.00 -6.60
CA ILE A 374 -18.25 7.06 -5.82
C ILE A 374 -17.45 8.01 -6.72
N GLY A 375 -16.54 7.49 -7.54
CA GLY A 375 -15.70 8.28 -8.44
C GLY A 375 -16.52 9.17 -9.40
N PRO A 376 -17.48 8.63 -10.16
CA PRO A 376 -18.29 9.43 -11.07
C PRO A 376 -19.13 10.51 -10.38
N ILE A 377 -19.72 10.21 -9.21
CA ILE A 377 -20.49 11.23 -8.46
C ILE A 377 -19.54 12.32 -7.93
N PHE A 378 -18.37 11.94 -7.42
CA PHE A 378 -17.39 12.89 -6.92
C PHE A 378 -16.85 13.79 -8.05
N ASN A 379 -16.47 13.20 -9.19
CA ASN A 379 -16.05 13.94 -10.39
C ASN A 379 -17.14 14.90 -10.88
N PHE A 380 -18.42 14.47 -10.88
CA PHE A 380 -19.54 15.35 -11.21
C PHE A 380 -19.66 16.53 -10.23
N ILE A 381 -19.51 16.31 -8.92
CA ILE A 381 -19.54 17.39 -7.92
C ILE A 381 -18.36 18.34 -8.10
N LYS A 382 -17.16 17.84 -8.44
CA LYS A 382 -15.98 18.67 -8.72
C LYS A 382 -16.26 19.70 -9.83
N THR A 383 -17.07 19.35 -10.85
CA THR A 383 -17.44 20.30 -11.92
C THR A 383 -18.21 21.53 -11.43
N TRP A 384 -18.77 21.51 -10.22
CA TRP A 384 -19.46 22.66 -9.61
C TRP A 384 -18.51 23.67 -8.97
N GLY A 385 -17.20 23.38 -8.89
CA GLY A 385 -16.21 24.28 -8.31
C GLY A 385 -16.40 24.53 -6.81
N VAL A 386 -17.04 23.59 -6.10
CA VAL A 386 -17.23 23.68 -4.65
C VAL A 386 -15.98 23.17 -3.91
N GLY A 387 -15.65 23.79 -2.78
CA GLY A 387 -14.53 23.30 -1.95
C GLY A 387 -14.71 21.85 -1.51
N PHE A 388 -13.60 21.12 -1.35
CA PHE A 388 -13.62 19.66 -1.17
C PHE A 388 -14.40 19.18 0.06
N GLY A 389 -14.39 19.92 1.17
CA GLY A 389 -15.25 19.60 2.31
C GLY A 389 -16.75 19.65 1.97
N LEU A 390 -17.19 20.67 1.22
CA LEU A 390 -18.57 20.71 0.72
C LEU A 390 -18.83 19.62 -0.33
N ALA A 391 -17.83 19.25 -1.13
CA ALA A 391 -17.94 18.14 -2.08
C ALA A 391 -18.22 16.81 -1.34
N ILE A 392 -17.52 16.53 -0.24
CA ILE A 392 -17.77 15.36 0.62
C ILE A 392 -19.19 15.37 1.19
N LEU A 393 -19.67 16.53 1.67
CA LEU A 393 -21.05 16.68 2.16
C LEU A 393 -22.06 16.34 1.06
N LEU A 394 -21.90 16.91 -0.14
CA LEU A 394 -22.79 16.68 -1.27
C LEU A 394 -22.76 15.23 -1.75
N LEU A 395 -21.57 14.62 -1.83
CA LEU A 395 -21.41 13.20 -2.14
C LEU A 395 -22.21 12.36 -1.14
N THR A 396 -22.07 12.65 0.16
CA THR A 396 -22.80 11.97 1.22
C THR A 396 -24.31 12.10 1.04
N LEU A 397 -24.81 13.32 0.75
CA LEU A 397 -26.24 13.58 0.55
C LEU A 397 -26.79 12.80 -0.65
N ILE A 398 -26.09 12.83 -1.80
CA ILE A 398 -26.51 12.13 -3.01
C ILE A 398 -26.56 10.62 -2.77
N VAL A 399 -25.48 10.04 -2.22
CA VAL A 399 -25.41 8.61 -1.90
C VAL A 399 -26.54 8.21 -0.94
N LYS A 400 -26.82 9.02 0.09
CA LYS A 400 -27.92 8.76 1.03
C LYS A 400 -29.29 8.85 0.39
N ILE A 401 -29.52 9.77 -0.55
CA ILE A 401 -30.79 9.89 -1.29
C ILE A 401 -31.00 8.67 -2.20
N ILE A 402 -29.94 8.20 -2.88
CA ILE A 402 -30.01 7.00 -3.73
C ILE A 402 -30.41 5.76 -2.91
N ILE A 403 -29.84 5.59 -1.71
CA ILE A 403 -30.12 4.44 -0.82
C ILE A 403 -31.42 4.63 -0.03
N MET A 404 -31.96 5.85 0.06
CA MET A 404 -33.13 6.20 0.88
C MET A 404 -34.33 5.24 0.72
N PRO A 405 -34.72 4.79 -0.49
CA PRO A 405 -35.84 3.85 -0.64
C PRO A 405 -35.61 2.51 0.08
N LEU A 406 -34.35 2.05 0.13
CA LEU A 406 -33.96 0.85 0.86
C LEU A 406 -33.98 1.09 2.37
N THR A 407 -33.43 2.22 2.82
CA THR A 407 -33.47 2.65 4.22
C THR A 407 -34.91 2.76 4.74
N TYR A 408 -35.83 3.27 3.94
CA TYR A 408 -37.26 3.33 4.26
C TYR A 408 -37.87 1.94 4.51
N LYS A 409 -37.65 0.98 3.60
CA LYS A 409 -38.15 -0.40 3.77
C LYS A 409 -37.61 -1.05 5.04
N ASN A 410 -36.34 -0.83 5.34
CA ASN A 410 -35.72 -1.33 6.56
C ASN A 410 -36.34 -0.69 7.81
N TYR A 411 -36.54 0.63 7.81
CA TYR A 411 -37.18 1.32 8.93
C TYR A 411 -38.60 0.84 9.18
N VAL A 412 -39.42 0.65 8.14
CA VAL A 412 -40.77 0.07 8.26
C VAL A 412 -40.72 -1.32 8.88
N SER A 413 -39.71 -2.13 8.55
CA SER A 413 -39.54 -3.45 9.16
C SER A 413 -39.14 -3.36 10.64
N SER A 414 -38.26 -2.43 11.01
CA SER A 414 -37.90 -2.20 12.41
C SER A 414 -39.07 -1.65 13.23
N ALA A 415 -39.92 -0.82 12.64
CA ALA A 415 -41.17 -0.36 13.28
C ALA A 415 -42.13 -1.54 13.55
N LYS A 416 -42.27 -2.48 12.61
CA LYS A 416 -43.03 -3.72 12.82
C LYS A 416 -42.45 -4.56 13.96
N MET A 417 -41.13 -4.64 14.08
CA MET A 417 -40.47 -5.34 15.17
C MET A 417 -40.73 -4.68 16.53
N LYS A 418 -40.69 -3.34 16.59
CA LYS A 418 -41.00 -2.57 17.79
C LYS A 418 -42.44 -2.85 18.28
N VAL A 419 -43.40 -2.92 17.37
CA VAL A 419 -44.79 -3.28 17.69
C VAL A 419 -44.91 -4.71 18.21
N LEU A 420 -44.12 -5.65 17.68
CA LEU A 420 -44.12 -7.06 18.09
C LEU A 420 -43.36 -7.33 19.41
N LYS A 421 -42.50 -6.40 19.83
CA LYS A 421 -41.63 -6.53 21.02
C LYS A 421 -42.36 -6.98 22.29
N PRO A 422 -43.56 -6.47 22.65
CA PRO A 422 -44.28 -6.93 23.85
C PRO A 422 -44.67 -8.42 23.77
N GLU A 423 -45.03 -8.92 22.58
CA GLU A 423 -45.37 -10.33 22.39
C GLU A 423 -44.12 -11.23 22.48
N ILE A 424 -42.99 -10.75 21.95
CA ILE A 424 -41.69 -11.42 22.08
C ILE A 424 -41.25 -11.47 23.55
N THR A 425 -41.42 -10.38 24.31
CA THR A 425 -41.12 -10.35 25.74
C THR A 425 -42.01 -11.32 26.51
N LYS A 426 -43.33 -11.34 26.27
CA LYS A 426 -44.24 -12.33 26.88
C LYS A 426 -43.83 -13.77 26.56
N LEU A 427 -43.45 -14.04 25.31
CA LEU A 427 -42.93 -15.34 24.90
C LEU A 427 -41.63 -15.68 25.64
N ASN A 428 -40.70 -14.73 25.77
CA ASN A 428 -39.46 -14.92 26.50
C ASN A 428 -39.70 -15.26 27.97
N SER A 429 -40.63 -14.58 28.65
CA SER A 429 -40.96 -14.81 30.06
C SER A 429 -41.61 -16.17 30.33
N LYS A 430 -42.33 -16.75 29.36
CA LYS A 430 -42.84 -18.15 29.43
C LYS A 430 -41.70 -19.18 29.57
N TYR A 431 -40.49 -18.82 29.13
CA TYR A 431 -39.31 -19.68 29.11
C TYR A 431 -38.18 -19.18 30.03
N GLU A 432 -38.41 -18.15 30.84
CA GLU A 432 -37.44 -17.67 31.84
C GLU A 432 -37.18 -18.77 32.90
N GLY A 433 -35.92 -18.92 33.32
CA GLY A 433 -35.49 -19.93 34.30
C GLY A 433 -35.28 -21.35 33.78
N LYS A 434 -35.53 -21.63 32.48
CA LYS A 434 -35.33 -22.97 31.88
C LYS A 434 -34.14 -22.97 30.92
N THR A 435 -33.02 -23.56 31.35
CA THR A 435 -31.73 -23.53 30.63
C THR A 435 -31.46 -24.76 29.74
N ASP A 436 -32.36 -25.75 29.72
CA ASP A 436 -32.18 -26.96 28.92
C ASP A 436 -32.09 -26.65 27.42
N LYS A 437 -31.17 -27.32 26.70
CA LYS A 437 -31.02 -27.21 25.23
C LYS A 437 -32.34 -27.42 24.48
N ASN A 438 -33.18 -28.36 24.93
CA ASN A 438 -34.49 -28.62 24.34
C ASN A 438 -35.48 -27.45 24.52
N THR A 439 -35.37 -26.73 25.64
CA THR A 439 -36.23 -25.58 25.93
C THR A 439 -35.79 -24.35 25.14
N ALA A 440 -34.47 -24.14 24.98
CA ALA A 440 -33.92 -23.12 24.10
C ALA A 440 -34.35 -23.33 22.64
N MET A 441 -34.32 -24.57 22.14
CA MET A 441 -34.81 -24.89 20.79
C MET A 441 -36.32 -24.64 20.65
N LYS A 442 -37.14 -25.04 21.63
CA LYS A 442 -38.59 -24.75 21.61
C LYS A 442 -38.88 -23.25 21.63
N LYS A 443 -38.16 -22.49 22.45
CA LYS A 443 -38.25 -21.02 22.50
C LYS A 443 -37.92 -20.41 21.13
N GLN A 444 -36.86 -20.85 20.48
CA GLN A 444 -36.48 -20.38 19.15
C GLN A 444 -37.55 -20.75 18.10
N GLN A 445 -38.14 -21.96 18.17
CA GLN A 445 -39.22 -22.39 17.28
C GLN A 445 -40.49 -21.56 17.46
N GLU A 446 -40.95 -21.32 18.69
CA GLU A 446 -42.12 -20.48 18.96
C GLU A 446 -41.87 -19.03 18.53
N THR A 447 -40.65 -18.51 18.73
CA THR A 447 -40.27 -17.15 18.31
C THR A 447 -40.31 -17.04 16.77
N MET A 448 -39.78 -18.03 16.06
CA MET A 448 -39.86 -18.08 14.59
C MET A 448 -41.28 -18.29 14.08
N ALA A 449 -42.11 -19.05 14.80
CA ALA A 449 -43.52 -19.19 14.47
C ALA A 449 -44.28 -17.85 14.63
N LEU A 450 -43.96 -17.08 15.67
CA LEU A 450 -44.52 -15.74 15.88
C LEU A 450 -44.14 -14.77 14.76
N TYR A 451 -42.86 -14.74 14.36
CA TYR A 451 -42.41 -13.95 13.21
C TYR A 451 -43.12 -14.33 11.92
N ARG A 452 -43.33 -15.63 11.67
CA ARG A 452 -44.07 -16.13 10.51
C ARG A 452 -45.55 -15.74 10.53
N GLN A 453 -46.20 -15.83 11.70
CA GLN A 453 -47.62 -15.47 11.85
C GLN A 453 -47.87 -13.98 11.64
N THR A 454 -46.92 -13.15 12.08
CA THR A 454 -47.04 -11.68 11.99
C THR A 454 -46.55 -11.13 10.66
N GLY A 455 -45.82 -11.93 9.87
CA GLY A 455 -45.21 -11.51 8.60
C GLY A 455 -44.02 -10.57 8.80
N VAL A 456 -43.44 -10.54 10.01
CA VAL A 456 -42.30 -9.69 10.37
C VAL A 456 -41.01 -10.47 10.14
N ASN A 457 -40.05 -9.91 9.40
CA ASN A 457 -38.76 -10.53 9.17
C ASN A 457 -37.73 -10.06 10.22
N PRO A 458 -37.21 -10.94 11.09
CA PRO A 458 -36.20 -10.55 12.08
C PRO A 458 -34.86 -10.13 11.45
N MET A 459 -34.53 -10.63 10.26
CA MET A 459 -33.29 -10.29 9.56
C MET A 459 -33.35 -8.91 8.88
N ALA A 460 -34.53 -8.33 8.71
CA ALA A 460 -34.66 -7.03 8.06
C ALA A 460 -34.00 -5.88 8.84
N GLY A 461 -33.72 -6.08 10.14
CA GLY A 461 -32.98 -5.10 10.94
C GLY A 461 -31.49 -5.00 10.60
N CYS A 462 -30.86 -6.05 10.05
CA CYS A 462 -29.43 -6.05 9.69
C CYS A 462 -29.18 -5.84 8.18
N ILE A 463 -30.23 -5.87 7.35
CA ILE A 463 -30.16 -5.57 5.91
C ILE A 463 -29.54 -4.19 5.62
N PRO A 464 -29.82 -3.10 6.36
CA PRO A 464 -29.16 -1.81 6.13
C PRO A 464 -27.65 -1.92 6.20
N VAL A 465 -27.12 -2.66 7.18
CA VAL A 465 -25.68 -2.81 7.37
C VAL A 465 -25.09 -3.52 6.17
N VAL A 466 -25.65 -4.66 5.77
CA VAL A 466 -25.13 -5.45 4.64
C VAL A 466 -25.11 -4.66 3.33
N ILE A 467 -26.16 -3.89 3.04
CA ILE A 467 -26.22 -3.05 1.83
C ILE A 467 -25.28 -1.85 1.93
N GLN A 468 -25.09 -1.30 3.12
CA GLN A 468 -24.20 -0.16 3.35
C GLN A 468 -22.73 -0.58 3.32
N MET A 469 -22.38 -1.81 3.70
CA MET A 469 -21.00 -2.30 3.77
C MET A 469 -20.20 -2.06 2.48
N PRO A 470 -20.71 -2.40 1.27
CA PRO A 470 -20.02 -2.07 0.02
C PRO A 470 -19.65 -0.59 -0.13
N ILE A 471 -20.58 0.29 0.21
CA ILE A 471 -20.44 1.74 0.09
C ILE A 471 -19.51 2.29 1.17
N LEU A 472 -19.60 1.72 2.38
CA LEU A 472 -18.73 2.04 3.50
C LEU A 472 -17.27 1.73 3.17
N PHE A 473 -16.99 0.53 2.68
CA PHE A 473 -15.65 0.11 2.29
C PHE A 473 -15.12 0.86 1.07
N ALA A 474 -15.98 1.14 0.10
CA ALA A 474 -15.64 1.94 -1.07
C ALA A 474 -15.09 3.31 -0.62
N VAL A 475 -15.86 4.03 0.20
CA VAL A 475 -15.46 5.34 0.72
C VAL A 475 -14.25 5.28 1.65
N PHE A 476 -14.15 4.21 2.46
CA PHE A 476 -12.99 3.96 3.33
C PHE A 476 -11.68 3.81 2.55
N ARG A 477 -11.72 3.28 1.32
CA ARG A 477 -10.55 3.19 0.44
C ARG A 477 -10.37 4.40 -0.45
N TYR A 478 -11.45 5.03 -0.88
CA TYR A 478 -11.41 6.15 -1.80
C TYR A 478 -10.75 7.38 -1.18
N PHE A 479 -11.19 7.81 0.01
CA PHE A 479 -10.70 9.09 0.56
C PHE A 479 -9.22 9.10 0.94
N PRO A 480 -8.66 8.08 1.63
CA PRO A 480 -7.23 8.06 1.94
C PRO A 480 -6.33 7.96 0.71
N ALA A 481 -6.84 7.41 -0.40
CA ALA A 481 -6.10 7.26 -1.65
C ALA A 481 -6.34 8.42 -2.65
N SER A 482 -7.26 9.34 -2.34
CA SER A 482 -7.65 10.40 -3.28
C SER A 482 -6.66 11.56 -3.22
N LEU A 483 -5.89 11.72 -4.28
CA LEU A 483 -5.02 12.89 -4.49
C LEU A 483 -5.77 14.22 -4.45
N ASP A 484 -7.03 14.24 -4.87
CA ASP A 484 -7.87 15.44 -4.86
C ASP A 484 -8.06 16.01 -3.44
N LEU A 485 -8.05 15.16 -2.41
CA LEU A 485 -8.23 15.60 -1.02
C LEU A 485 -6.93 16.01 -0.34
N ARG A 486 -5.79 15.68 -0.94
CA ARG A 486 -4.47 15.98 -0.38
C ARG A 486 -4.29 17.49 -0.27
N HIS A 487 -3.91 17.94 0.92
CA HIS A 487 -3.68 19.36 1.23
C HIS A 487 -4.91 20.25 1.02
N GLN A 488 -6.11 19.69 1.10
CA GLN A 488 -7.36 20.45 1.03
C GLN A 488 -7.92 20.65 2.43
N GLY A 489 -7.96 21.92 2.87
CA GLY A 489 -8.49 22.28 4.18
C GLY A 489 -10.03 22.38 4.21
N PHE A 490 -10.62 22.10 5.36
CA PHE A 490 -12.03 22.36 5.64
C PHE A 490 -12.32 22.54 7.13
N LEU A 491 -13.01 23.64 7.47
CA LEU A 491 -13.31 24.04 8.85
C LEU A 491 -12.03 24.18 9.69
N TRP A 492 -11.76 23.23 10.59
CA TRP A 492 -10.55 23.18 11.43
C TRP A 492 -9.52 22.16 10.94
N ALA A 493 -9.88 21.30 9.97
CA ALA A 493 -8.92 20.37 9.39
C ALA A 493 -8.13 21.08 8.31
N GLU A 494 -6.80 21.06 8.43
CA GLU A 494 -5.88 21.63 7.45
C GLU A 494 -5.76 20.75 6.20
N ASP A 495 -5.96 19.44 6.36
CA ASP A 495 -5.86 18.45 5.28
C ASP A 495 -6.91 17.35 5.44
N LEU A 496 -7.79 17.21 4.44
CA LEU A 496 -8.83 16.19 4.41
C LEU A 496 -8.31 14.77 4.16
N SER A 497 -7.12 14.62 3.57
CA SER A 497 -6.49 13.33 3.31
C SER A 497 -5.75 12.74 4.50
N SER A 498 -5.38 13.60 5.47
CA SER A 498 -4.74 13.22 6.73
C SER A 498 -5.70 13.43 7.92
N PHE A 499 -5.27 13.04 9.12
CA PHE A 499 -6.05 13.23 10.35
C PHE A 499 -6.08 14.71 10.78
N ASP A 500 -7.18 15.10 11.43
CA ASP A 500 -7.29 16.43 12.04
C ASP A 500 -6.73 16.41 13.48
N SER A 501 -6.18 17.51 13.95
CA SER A 501 -5.70 17.63 15.33
C SER A 501 -6.13 18.96 15.91
N ILE A 502 -6.88 18.94 17.01
CA ILE A 502 -7.21 20.16 17.76
C ILE A 502 -6.40 20.27 19.06
N LEU A 503 -5.87 19.15 19.54
CA LEU A 503 -5.09 19.08 20.77
C LEU A 503 -4.05 17.97 20.64
N GLU A 504 -2.79 18.34 20.83
CA GLU A 504 -1.68 17.40 21.02
C GLU A 504 -1.52 17.11 22.51
N LEU A 505 -1.44 15.83 22.87
CA LEU A 505 -1.42 15.38 24.25
C LEU A 505 -0.02 15.44 24.88
N GLY A 506 1.03 15.48 24.06
CA GLY A 506 2.44 15.45 24.50
C GLY A 506 2.90 14.08 25.03
N PHE A 507 2.05 13.06 24.92
CA PHE A 507 2.36 11.66 25.20
C PHE A 507 1.50 10.78 24.30
N GLU A 508 2.01 9.60 23.94
CA GLU A 508 1.29 8.66 23.08
C GLU A 508 0.39 7.73 23.93
N ILE A 509 -0.88 7.63 23.55
CA ILE A 509 -1.81 6.64 24.11
C ILE A 509 -1.84 5.42 23.17
N PRO A 510 -1.57 4.19 23.67
CA PRO A 510 -1.63 2.99 22.85
C PRO A 510 -2.97 2.85 22.11
N PHE A 511 -2.90 2.57 20.80
CA PHE A 511 -4.04 2.45 19.87
C PHE A 511 -4.85 3.73 19.61
N TYR A 512 -4.54 4.86 20.25
CA TYR A 512 -5.22 6.14 20.02
C TYR A 512 -4.31 7.13 19.30
N GLY A 513 -3.02 7.12 19.61
CA GLY A 513 -2.05 8.11 19.17
C GLY A 513 -1.83 9.21 20.20
N ASP A 514 -1.19 10.28 19.74
CA ASP A 514 -0.68 11.40 20.54
C ASP A 514 -1.54 12.68 20.46
N HIS A 515 -2.62 12.66 19.68
CA HIS A 515 -3.47 13.82 19.42
C HIS A 515 -4.96 13.49 19.51
N ILE A 516 -5.81 14.52 19.42
CA ILE A 516 -7.27 14.39 19.39
C ILE A 516 -7.83 14.92 18.06
N SER A 517 -8.41 14.02 17.27
CA SER A 517 -9.20 14.34 16.07
C SER A 517 -10.63 14.75 16.41
N LEU A 518 -11.01 16.01 16.14
CA LEU A 518 -12.34 16.52 16.42
C LEU A 518 -13.39 15.94 15.46
N PHE A 519 -13.09 15.73 14.18
CA PHE A 519 -14.04 15.04 13.28
C PHE A 519 -14.32 13.62 13.75
N THR A 520 -13.30 12.91 14.22
CA THR A 520 -13.45 11.56 14.79
C THR A 520 -14.29 11.58 16.07
N LEU A 521 -14.10 12.56 16.97
CA LEU A 521 -14.96 12.74 18.14
C LEU A 521 -16.43 13.02 17.78
N LEU A 522 -16.67 13.92 16.82
CA LEU A 522 -18.02 14.24 16.36
C LEU A 522 -18.68 13.06 15.63
N MET A 523 -17.91 12.31 14.84
CA MET A 523 -18.35 11.06 14.24
C MET A 523 -18.77 10.06 15.31
N ALA A 524 -17.95 9.84 16.34
CA ALA A 524 -18.26 8.92 17.44
C ALA A 524 -19.51 9.37 18.21
N ALA A 525 -19.61 10.66 18.53
CA ALA A 525 -20.77 11.25 19.21
C ALA A 525 -22.06 11.12 18.37
N SER A 526 -22.00 11.40 17.07
CA SER A 526 -23.15 11.24 16.16
C SER A 526 -23.56 9.78 16.00
N THR A 527 -22.60 8.85 15.94
CA THR A 527 -22.87 7.41 15.90
C THR A 527 -23.51 6.93 17.20
N LEU A 528 -23.05 7.44 18.35
CA LEU A 528 -23.63 7.15 19.65
C LEU A 528 -25.07 7.66 19.74
N PHE A 529 -25.34 8.90 19.32
CA PHE A 529 -26.70 9.45 19.31
C PHE A 529 -27.62 8.70 18.33
N TYR A 530 -27.12 8.37 17.15
CA TYR A 530 -27.83 7.52 16.19
C TYR A 530 -28.18 6.15 16.79
N THR A 531 -27.23 5.55 17.52
CA THR A 531 -27.43 4.28 18.24
C THR A 531 -28.47 4.41 19.34
N MET A 532 -28.43 5.50 20.14
CA MET A 532 -29.44 5.78 21.16
C MET A 532 -30.85 5.90 20.58
N MET A 533 -31.00 6.56 19.42
CA MET A 533 -32.30 6.69 18.76
C MET A 533 -32.83 5.34 18.25
N ASN A 534 -31.95 4.40 17.85
CA ASN A 534 -32.31 3.09 17.30
C ASN A 534 -32.39 1.97 18.33
N SER A 535 -31.70 2.07 19.48
CA SER A 535 -31.54 0.98 20.45
C SER A 535 -32.86 0.47 21.04
N ASN A 536 -33.90 1.31 21.03
CA ASN A 536 -35.26 0.93 21.46
C ASN A 536 -35.94 -0.08 20.53
N GLN A 537 -35.53 -0.14 19.27
CA GLN A 537 -36.08 -1.03 18.24
C GLN A 537 -35.43 -2.43 18.27
N MET A 538 -34.40 -2.62 19.09
CA MET A 538 -33.64 -3.86 19.14
C MET A 538 -34.23 -4.84 20.15
N THR A 539 -34.49 -6.05 19.66
CA THR A 539 -34.92 -7.19 20.48
C THR A 539 -33.76 -7.73 21.30
N PRO A 540 -33.98 -8.17 22.56
CA PRO A 540 -32.97 -8.85 23.34
C PRO A 540 -32.44 -10.08 22.59
N SER A 541 -31.12 -10.23 22.54
CA SER A 541 -30.46 -11.42 22.01
C SER A 541 -30.93 -12.67 22.78
N GLY A 542 -31.06 -13.81 22.10
CA GLY A 542 -31.41 -15.08 22.75
C GLY A 542 -30.38 -15.54 23.80
N PRO A 543 -30.69 -16.57 24.60
CA PRO A 543 -29.76 -17.11 25.60
C PRO A 543 -28.43 -17.51 24.95
N GLY A 544 -27.30 -17.01 25.47
CA GLY A 544 -25.95 -17.30 24.98
C GLY A 544 -25.41 -16.37 23.88
N MET A 545 -26.18 -15.38 23.43
CA MET A 545 -25.69 -14.35 22.50
C MET A 545 -25.34 -13.06 23.27
N PRO A 546 -24.21 -12.39 22.96
CA PRO A 546 -23.84 -11.13 23.59
C PRO A 546 -24.97 -10.09 23.51
N ASN A 547 -25.05 -9.22 24.51
CA ASN A 547 -26.02 -8.13 24.49
C ASN A 547 -25.65 -7.17 23.35
N MET A 548 -26.38 -7.24 22.23
CA MET A 548 -26.11 -6.44 21.04
C MET A 548 -26.16 -4.93 21.34
N LYS A 549 -26.94 -4.52 22.35
CA LYS A 549 -26.94 -3.12 22.80
C LYS A 549 -25.56 -2.72 23.31
N VAL A 550 -24.94 -3.52 24.18
CA VAL A 550 -23.62 -3.22 24.76
C VAL A 550 -22.58 -3.09 23.66
N ILE A 551 -22.56 -4.02 22.70
CA ILE A 551 -21.64 -3.97 21.55
C ILE A 551 -21.84 -2.68 20.75
N MET A 552 -23.08 -2.29 20.47
CA MET A 552 -23.36 -1.07 19.70
C MET A 552 -23.05 0.23 20.46
N TYR A 553 -23.16 0.25 21.78
CA TYR A 553 -22.74 1.41 22.58
C TYR A 553 -21.22 1.49 22.74
N MET A 554 -20.52 0.34 22.69
CA MET A 554 -19.07 0.26 22.75
C MET A 554 -18.41 0.55 21.39
N PHE A 555 -19.07 0.21 20.28
CA PHE A 555 -18.53 0.37 18.93
C PHE A 555 -18.10 1.81 18.58
N PRO A 556 -18.87 2.88 18.87
CA PRO A 556 -18.42 4.25 18.64
C PRO A 556 -17.18 4.62 19.44
N ILE A 557 -17.04 4.08 20.65
CA ILE A 557 -15.87 4.31 21.50
C ILE A 557 -14.67 3.59 20.90
N MET A 558 -14.82 2.33 20.48
CA MET A 558 -13.75 1.59 19.80
C MET A 558 -13.32 2.27 18.49
N MET A 559 -14.29 2.79 17.72
CA MET A 559 -14.01 3.52 16.48
C MET A 559 -13.25 4.82 16.71
N LEU A 560 -13.43 5.46 17.87
CA LEU A 560 -12.65 6.64 18.24
C LEU A 560 -11.15 6.32 18.34
N PHE A 561 -10.77 5.16 18.86
CA PHE A 561 -9.36 4.71 18.88
C PHE A 561 -8.84 4.44 17.47
N PHE A 562 -9.61 3.72 16.66
CA PHE A 562 -9.18 3.34 15.32
C PHE A 562 -9.09 4.52 14.33
N PHE A 563 -10.05 5.46 14.37
CA PHE A 563 -10.16 6.53 13.38
C PHE A 563 -9.38 7.80 13.75
N ASN A 564 -8.75 7.86 14.93
CA ASN A 564 -8.05 9.07 15.35
C ASN A 564 -6.84 9.38 14.46
N THR A 565 -6.17 8.37 13.92
CA THR A 565 -5.03 8.52 13.00
C THR A 565 -5.41 8.40 11.52
N TYR A 566 -6.71 8.31 11.19
CA TYR A 566 -7.20 8.18 9.81
C TYR A 566 -7.57 9.53 9.19
N SER A 567 -7.71 9.55 7.86
CA SER A 567 -8.21 10.69 7.09
C SER A 567 -9.44 11.37 7.73
N SER A 568 -9.32 12.67 7.96
CA SER A 568 -10.37 13.52 8.52
C SER A 568 -11.57 13.64 7.57
N GLY A 569 -11.34 13.61 6.25
CA GLY A 569 -12.39 13.57 5.23
C GLY A 569 -13.29 12.33 5.34
N LEU A 570 -12.70 11.19 5.70
CA LEU A 570 -13.45 9.96 5.97
C LEU A 570 -14.30 10.07 7.24
N SER A 571 -13.74 10.58 8.35
CA SER A 571 -14.50 10.85 9.58
C SER A 571 -15.62 11.86 9.36
N TYR A 572 -15.37 12.91 8.57
CA TYR A 572 -16.36 13.91 8.20
C TYR A 572 -17.51 13.32 7.37
N TYR A 573 -17.21 12.46 6.39
CA TYR A 573 -18.23 11.73 5.63
C TYR A 573 -19.16 10.91 6.54
N TYR A 574 -18.59 10.20 7.52
CA TYR A 574 -19.41 9.44 8.47
C TYR A 574 -20.26 10.34 9.37
N LEU A 575 -19.72 11.46 9.83
CA LEU A 575 -20.48 12.46 10.58
C LEU A 575 -21.68 12.95 9.77
N CYS A 576 -21.46 13.43 8.54
CA CYS A 576 -22.51 13.86 7.62
C CYS A 576 -23.53 12.74 7.37
N GLY A 577 -23.05 11.51 7.17
CA GLY A 577 -23.87 10.35 6.90
C GLY A 577 -24.76 9.97 8.08
N ASN A 578 -24.24 10.07 9.30
CA ASN A 578 -24.99 9.86 10.53
C ASN A 578 -26.06 10.94 10.73
N VAL A 579 -25.70 12.21 10.54
CA VAL A 579 -26.66 13.34 10.62
C VAL A 579 -27.79 13.16 9.61
N MET A 580 -27.46 12.80 8.37
CA MET A 580 -28.46 12.55 7.33
C MET A 580 -29.33 11.33 7.67
N ASN A 581 -28.74 10.24 8.15
CA ASN A 581 -29.50 9.08 8.63
C ASN A 581 -30.49 9.47 9.73
N MET A 582 -30.08 10.33 10.67
CA MET A 582 -30.95 10.84 11.74
C MET A 582 -32.10 11.68 11.18
N GLY A 583 -31.81 12.59 10.25
CA GLY A 583 -32.81 13.40 9.56
C GLY A 583 -33.82 12.57 8.77
N ILE A 584 -33.35 11.61 7.97
CA ILE A 584 -34.19 10.65 7.24
C ILE A 584 -35.07 9.88 8.22
N MET A 585 -34.50 9.36 9.30
CA MET A 585 -35.25 8.60 10.31
C MET A 585 -36.34 9.42 10.98
N TRP A 586 -36.00 10.65 11.38
CA TRP A 586 -36.96 11.59 11.95
C TRP A 586 -38.09 11.88 10.97
N GLY A 587 -37.77 12.15 9.70
CA GLY A 587 -38.75 12.39 8.64
C GLY A 587 -39.67 11.19 8.40
N ILE A 588 -39.11 9.98 8.29
CA ILE A 588 -39.91 8.76 8.11
C ILE A 588 -40.82 8.52 9.32
N LYS A 589 -40.32 8.69 10.55
CA LYS A 589 -41.10 8.52 11.77
C LYS A 589 -42.25 9.53 11.86
N LYS A 590 -42.00 10.77 11.47
CA LYS A 590 -42.97 11.85 11.59
C LYS A 590 -44.05 11.81 10.51
N TYR A 591 -43.67 11.47 9.26
CA TYR A 591 -44.55 11.65 8.10
C TYR A 591 -44.99 10.34 7.43
N MET A 592 -44.25 9.24 7.58
CA MET A 592 -44.50 8.02 6.78
C MET A 592 -44.91 6.79 7.58
N VAL A 593 -44.62 6.74 8.89
CA VAL A 593 -44.91 5.57 9.72
C VAL A 593 -46.01 5.86 10.73
N ASP A 594 -47.13 5.17 10.54
CA ASP A 594 -48.29 5.17 11.42
C ASP A 594 -48.33 3.83 12.19
N GLU A 595 -48.07 3.89 13.50
CA GLU A 595 -48.01 2.69 14.36
C GLU A 595 -49.36 1.94 14.42
N GLU A 596 -50.49 2.63 14.26
CA GLU A 596 -51.82 2.01 14.29
C GLU A 596 -52.08 1.20 13.03
N LYS A 597 -51.74 1.76 11.86
CA LYS A 597 -51.83 1.04 10.58
C LYS A 597 -50.92 -0.20 10.58
N ILE A 598 -49.74 -0.11 11.19
CA ILE A 598 -48.84 -1.26 11.34
C ILE A 598 -49.43 -2.34 12.24
N ARG A 599 -50.02 -1.98 13.39
CA ARG A 599 -50.70 -2.93 14.29
C ARG A 599 -51.86 -3.63 13.58
N ALA A 600 -52.72 -2.87 12.90
CA ALA A 600 -53.83 -3.41 12.13
C ALA A 600 -53.36 -4.38 11.04
N GLN A 601 -52.26 -4.06 10.35
CA GLN A 601 -51.67 -4.95 9.34
C GLN A 601 -51.13 -6.26 9.94
N ILE A 602 -50.50 -6.20 11.11
CA ILE A 602 -50.01 -7.40 11.82
C ILE A 602 -51.18 -8.28 12.27
N GLU A 603 -52.25 -7.69 12.81
CA GLU A 603 -53.44 -8.44 13.21
C GLU A 603 -54.18 -9.07 12.03
N GLN A 604 -54.26 -8.37 10.89
CA GLN A 604 -54.78 -8.95 9.65
C GLN A 604 -53.91 -10.09 9.15
N ASN A 605 -52.58 -9.97 9.22
CA ASN A 605 -51.66 -11.03 8.81
C ASN A 605 -51.79 -12.28 9.70
N LYS A 606 -52.03 -12.11 11.01
CA LYS A 606 -52.34 -13.22 11.93
C LYS A 606 -53.62 -13.97 11.52
N LYS A 607 -54.60 -13.28 10.91
CA LYS A 607 -55.88 -13.85 10.46
C LYS A 607 -55.81 -14.54 9.09
N LYS A 608 -54.76 -14.31 8.29
CA LYS A 608 -54.65 -14.89 6.93
C LYS A 608 -54.25 -16.37 6.98
N PRO A 609 -54.85 -17.24 6.14
CA PRO A 609 -54.48 -18.65 6.07
C PRO A 609 -53.06 -18.84 5.51
N LYS A 610 -52.33 -19.79 6.11
CA LYS A 610 -50.90 -20.04 5.89
C LYS A 610 -50.61 -20.52 4.47
N LYS A 611 -49.80 -19.80 3.68
CA LYS A 611 -49.10 -20.40 2.52
C LYS A 611 -47.71 -20.87 2.99
N LYS A 612 -47.50 -22.20 3.04
CA LYS A 612 -46.17 -22.77 3.31
C LYS A 612 -45.27 -22.58 2.08
N SER A 613 -44.03 -22.14 2.28
CA SER A 613 -43.03 -22.08 1.21
C SER A 613 -42.59 -23.50 0.81
N ARG A 614 -42.26 -23.73 -0.47
CA ARG A 614 -41.74 -25.02 -0.98
C ARG A 614 -40.51 -25.52 -0.22
N PHE A 615 -39.64 -24.60 0.21
CA PHE A 615 -38.47 -24.93 1.02
C PHE A 615 -38.87 -25.42 2.43
N GLN A 616 -39.93 -24.86 3.02
CA GLN A 616 -40.43 -25.29 4.34
C GLN A 616 -41.07 -26.68 4.29
N GLN A 617 -41.80 -27.00 3.22
CA GLN A 617 -42.33 -28.35 3.02
C GLN A 617 -41.18 -29.37 2.98
N ARG A 618 -40.12 -29.07 2.21
CA ARG A 618 -38.92 -29.93 2.15
C ARG A 618 -38.23 -30.09 3.50
N MET A 619 -38.04 -29.02 4.26
CA MET A 619 -37.41 -29.09 5.59
C MET A 619 -38.28 -29.87 6.61
N GLU A 620 -39.60 -29.70 6.58
CA GLU A 620 -40.52 -30.47 7.41
C GLU A 620 -40.55 -31.96 7.03
N ASP A 621 -40.47 -32.26 5.73
CA ASP A 621 -40.42 -33.64 5.23
C ASP A 621 -39.10 -34.32 5.61
N ILE A 622 -37.96 -33.61 5.52
CA ILE A 622 -36.66 -34.09 5.98
C ILE A 622 -36.68 -34.36 7.50
N ALA A 623 -37.25 -33.44 8.30
CA ALA A 623 -37.36 -33.61 9.75
C ALA A 623 -38.29 -34.78 10.12
N LYS A 624 -39.40 -34.96 9.42
CA LYS A 624 -40.31 -36.12 9.57
C LYS A 624 -39.64 -37.43 9.18
N GLN A 625 -38.83 -37.44 8.12
CA GLN A 625 -38.05 -38.61 7.72
C GLN A 625 -37.00 -38.98 8.78
N GLN A 626 -36.33 -37.99 9.39
CA GLN A 626 -35.38 -38.23 10.48
C GLN A 626 -36.06 -38.72 11.76
N GLN A 627 -37.25 -38.23 12.09
CA GLN A 627 -38.05 -38.75 13.22
C GLN A 627 -38.56 -40.16 12.98
N LYS A 628 -38.92 -40.51 11.73
CA LYS A 628 -39.31 -41.87 11.34
C LYS A 628 -38.13 -42.86 11.35
N LYS A 629 -36.88 -42.40 11.17
CA LYS A 629 -35.67 -43.24 11.29
C LYS A 629 -35.20 -43.45 12.75
N LYS A 630 -35.73 -42.70 13.71
CA LYS A 630 -35.41 -42.80 15.15
C LYS A 630 -36.46 -43.56 15.97
N ARG A 631 -37.56 -43.97 15.34
CA ARG A 631 -38.52 -44.95 15.84
C ARG A 631 -38.23 -46.27 15.16
#